data_AF-A0A0N5B1D7-F1
#
_entry.id   AF-A0A0N5B1D7-F1
#
_cell.length_a   1.000
_cell.length_b   1.000
_cell.length_c   1.000
_cell.angle_alpha   90.00
_cell.angle_beta   90.00
_cell.angle_gamma   90.00
#
_symmetry.space_group_name_H-M   'P 1'
#
loop_
_entity.id
_entity.type
_entity.pdbx_description
1 polymer ?
#
loop_
_entity_poly.entity_id
_entity_poly.type
_entity_poly.pdbx_seq_one_letter_code
_entity_poly.pdbx_strand_id
1 'polypeptide(L)' 'MESVCSMCHELYSHIYPNIRAQCRANCFKNEKFKQCLGFFDVKDDDKQ' A
#
# COMPACT_ATOMS: atom_id res chain seq x y z
N MET A 1 3.73 4.61 7.86
CA MET A 1 4.23 4.16 6.53
C MET A 1 4.37 2.64 6.47
N GLU A 2 5.07 2.01 7.43
CA GLU A 2 5.15 0.54 7.56
C GLU A 2 3.79 -0.19 7.58
N SER A 3 2.81 0.36 8.29
CA SER A 3 1.46 -0.21 8.40
C SER A 3 0.73 -0.25 7.06
N VAL A 4 0.88 0.80 6.23
CA VAL A 4 0.33 0.87 4.86
C VAL A 4 0.88 -0.27 4.02
N CYS A 5 2.20 -0.51 4.07
CA CYS A 5 2.82 -1.60 3.32
C CYS A 5 2.44 -2.99 3.83
N SER A 6 2.15 -3.15 5.13
CA SER A 6 1.73 -4.43 5.69
C SER A 6 0.29 -4.76 5.31
N MET A 7 -0.63 -3.81 5.45
CA MET A 7 -2.02 -4.00 5.02
C MET A 7 -2.14 -4.15 3.49
N CYS A 8 -1.37 -3.36 2.72
CA CYS A 8 -1.30 -3.52 1.27
C CYS A 8 -0.74 -4.89 0.87
N HIS A 9 0.20 -5.43 1.64
CA HIS A 9 0.65 -6.81 1.47
C HIS A 9 -0.44 -7.81 1.77
N GLU A 10 -1.26 -7.63 2.80
CA GLU A 10 -2.38 -8.52 3.07
C GLU A 10 -3.41 -8.52 1.92
N LEU A 11 -3.67 -7.37 1.31
CA LEU A 11 -4.60 -7.24 0.18
C LEU A 11 -4.06 -7.81 -1.14
N TYR A 12 -2.75 -7.65 -1.39
CA TYR A 12 -2.14 -7.99 -2.68
C TYR A 12 -1.20 -9.19 -2.65
N SER A 13 -0.94 -9.79 -1.49
CA SER A 13 -0.03 -10.94 -1.32
C SER A 13 -0.31 -12.07 -2.31
N HIS A 14 -1.59 -12.31 -2.59
CA HIS A 14 -2.06 -13.34 -3.51
C HIS A 14 -1.65 -13.10 -4.97
N ILE A 15 -1.47 -11.83 -5.35
CA ILE A 15 -1.19 -11.39 -6.72
C ILE A 15 0.29 -10.97 -6.86
N TYR A 16 0.81 -10.30 -5.83
CA TYR A 16 2.15 -9.73 -5.74
C TYR A 16 2.77 -10.08 -4.38
N PRO A 17 3.42 -11.25 -4.24
CA PRO A 17 3.99 -11.70 -2.97
C PRO A 17 5.08 -10.76 -2.43
N ASN A 18 5.77 -10.06 -3.33
CA ASN A 18 6.85 -9.12 -2.97
C ASN A 18 6.38 -7.67 -2.82
N ILE A 19 5.07 -7.41 -2.79
CA ILE A 19 4.52 -6.05 -2.73
C ILE A 19 4.98 -5.29 -1.47
N ARG A 20 5.19 -5.99 -0.36
CA ARG A 20 5.68 -5.39 0.90
C ARG A 20 7.07 -4.77 0.73
N ALA A 21 7.97 -5.52 0.08
CA ALA A 21 9.34 -5.07 -0.16
C ALA A 21 9.37 -3.91 -1.17
N GLN A 22 8.57 -4.01 -2.24
CA GLN A 22 8.44 -2.94 -3.23
C GLN A 22 7.84 -1.67 -2.64
N CYS A 23 6.86 -1.79 -1.75
CA CYS A 23 6.23 -0.67 -1.06
C CYS A 23 7.24 0.10 -0.18
N ARG A 24 8.17 -0.61 0.49
CA ARG A 24 9.25 -0.01 1.29
C ARG A 24 10.42 0.54 0.47
N ALA A 25 10.50 0.17 -0.82
CA ALA A 25 11.61 0.57 -1.67
C ALA A 25 11.71 2.10 -1.81
N ASN A 26 12.93 2.59 -2.03
CA ASN A 26 13.20 4.02 -2.24
C ASN A 26 12.63 4.92 -1.11
N CYS A 27 12.69 4.46 0.15
CA CYS A 27 12.12 5.16 1.31
C CYS A 27 10.64 5.57 1.11
N PHE A 28 9.81 4.64 0.63
CA PHE A 28 8.38 4.87 0.34
C PHE A 28 8.11 5.87 -0.80
N LYS A 29 9.13 6.32 -1.54
CA LYS A 29 9.00 7.20 -2.71
C LYS A 29 8.93 6.38 -3.99
N ASN A 30 7.92 5.53 -4.09
CA ASN A 30 7.69 4.69 -5.26
C ASN A 30 6.19 4.61 -5.57
N GLU A 31 5.87 4.20 -6.79
CA GLU A 31 4.48 4.11 -7.25
C GLU A 31 3.68 3.07 -6.49
N LYS A 32 4.31 1.99 -6.01
CA LYS A 32 3.62 0.95 -5.21
C LYS A 32 3.16 1.51 -3.88
N PHE A 33 3.97 2.33 -3.21
CA PHE A 33 3.55 3.01 -2.00
C PHE A 33 2.40 3.98 -2.25
N LYS A 34 2.44 4.76 -3.35
CA LYS A 34 1.33 5.65 -3.74
C LYS A 34 0.04 4.88 -4.06
N GLN A 35 0.14 3.76 -4.77
CA GLN A 35 -1.01 2.88 -5.02
C GLN A 35 -1.58 2.33 -3.72
N CYS A 36 -0.71 1.81 -2.83
CA CYS A 36 -1.14 1.33 -1.52
C CYS A 36 -1.81 2.44 -0.71
N LEU A 37 -1.27 3.66 -0.70
CA LEU A 37 -1.88 4.82 -0.03
C LEU A 37 -3.26 5.15 -0.60
N GLY A 38 -3.43 5.16 -1.92
CA GLY A 38 -4.72 5.45 -2.56
C GLY A 38 -5.85 4.51 -2.13
N PHE A 39 -5.53 3.25 -1.81
CA PHE A 39 -6.52 2.33 -1.25
C PHE A 39 -6.97 2.69 0.18
N PHE A 40 -6.10 3.30 0.98
CA PHE A 40 -6.47 3.78 2.32
C PHE A 40 -7.12 5.15 2.28
N ASP A 41 -6.76 5.99 1.31
CA ASP A 41 -7.33 7.33 1.12
C ASP A 41 -8.80 7.25 0.65
N VAL A 42 -9.12 6.29 -0.23
CA VAL A 42 -10.51 5.99 -0.64
C VAL A 42 -11.35 5.45 0.53
N LYS A 43 -10.73 4.99 1.62
CA LYS A 43 -11.45 4.61 2.86
C LYS A 43 -11.74 5.81 3.78
N ASP A 44 -11.22 7.00 3.48
CA ASP A 44 -11.48 8.25 4.24
C ASP A 44 -12.44 9.20 3.48
N ASP A 45 -12.67 8.99 2.19
CA ASP A 45 -13.72 9.68 1.40
C ASP A 45 -15.09 8.98 1.43
N ASP A 46 -15.28 7.97 2.30
CA ASP A 46 -16.60 7.54 2.79
C ASP A 46 -16.93 8.32 4.07
N LYS A 47 -16.99 9.64 3.93
CA LYS A 47 -17.88 10.45 4.76
C LYS A 47 -19.01 10.95 3.86
N GLN A 48 -19.95 10.07 3.52
CA GLN A 48 -21.39 10.40 3.48
C GLN A 48 -22.28 9.16 3.47
#